data_AF-A0A1J0EBG5-F1
#
_entry.id   AF-A0A1J0EBG5-F1
#
_cell.length_a   1.000
_cell.length_b   1.000
_cell.length_c   1.000
_cell.angle_alpha   90.00
_cell.angle_beta   90.00
_cell.angle_gamma   90.00
#
_symmetry.space_group_name_H-M   'P 1'
#
loop_
_entity.id
_entity.type
_entity.pdbx_description
1 polymer ?
#
loop_
_entity_poly.entity_id
_entity_poly.type
_entity_poly.pdbx_seq_one_letter_code
_entity_poly.pdbx_strand_id
1 'polypeptide(L)'
;MDNQQEMTAITLTLNARLEPIRRADLEDAFDEVMKSMGKDIHVTGGGTSLDDNGEAQECDIEIAIADASDENISLIIQLFTSMLAPKGSRLFIHGEDVRIDFGTDEGLAIYFNGTELADEVYENGDINEVFDILDEAVEDIGSIHGVWDGPTETAFYFYGTSFAEMEAALKPHLDTIPLCQKARVVQIA
;
A
#
# COMPACT_ATOMS: atom_id res chain seq x y z
N MET A 1 37.20 19.16 11.05
CA MET A 1 37.11 17.73 10.71
C MET A 1 35.63 17.45 10.82
N ASP A 2 34.93 17.43 9.70
CA ASP A 2 33.53 17.02 9.68
C ASP A 2 33.53 15.56 10.12
N ASN A 3 32.99 15.32 11.31
CA ASN A 3 32.60 13.97 11.71
C ASN A 3 31.45 13.62 10.76
N GLN A 4 31.74 12.92 9.66
CA GLN A 4 30.69 12.23 8.94
C GLN A 4 30.17 11.17 9.90
N GLN A 5 29.06 11.48 10.56
CA GLN A 5 28.34 10.50 11.35
C GLN A 5 27.89 9.41 10.37
N GLU A 6 28.34 8.19 10.63
CA GLU A 6 28.03 7.04 9.79
C GLU A 6 26.53 6.74 9.98
N MET A 7 25.74 7.01 8.94
CA MET A 7 24.30 6.77 8.97
C MET A 7 24.04 5.28 8.89
N THR A 8 23.12 4.77 9.71
CA THR A 8 22.62 3.40 9.58
C THR A 8 21.58 3.35 8.47
N ALA A 9 21.70 2.37 7.59
CA ALA A 9 20.71 2.12 6.55
C ALA A 9 19.61 1.18 7.06
N ILE A 10 18.36 1.50 6.75
CA ILE A 10 17.18 0.70 7.06
C ILE A 10 16.38 0.51 5.78
N THR A 11 15.79 -0.67 5.61
CA THR A 11 14.77 -0.91 4.58
C THR A 11 13.46 -1.29 5.24
N LEU A 12 12.39 -0.59 4.92
CA LEU A 12 11.03 -1.04 5.20
C LEU A 12 10.47 -1.68 3.95
N THR A 13 10.02 -2.92 4.04
CA THR A 13 9.18 -3.52 3.01
C THR A 13 7.73 -3.48 3.48
N LEU A 14 6.89 -2.74 2.79
CA LEU A 14 5.45 -2.73 3.00
C LEU A 14 4.81 -3.80 2.12
N ASN A 15 3.99 -4.68 2.71
CA ASN A 15 3.17 -5.65 1.97
C ASN A 15 1.98 -4.97 1.30
N ALA A 16 2.26 -3.92 0.52
CA ALA A 16 1.29 -3.07 -0.13
C ALA A 16 1.61 -2.97 -1.63
N ARG A 17 0.58 -3.21 -2.44
CA ARG A 17 0.58 -3.08 -3.91
C ARG A 17 0.54 -1.61 -4.32
N LEU A 18 1.62 -0.87 -4.04
CA LEU A 18 1.74 0.56 -4.32
C LEU A 18 2.55 0.80 -5.59
N GLU A 19 1.96 1.56 -6.52
CA GLU A 19 2.69 2.10 -7.65
C GLU A 19 3.77 3.10 -7.19
N PRO A 20 4.84 3.32 -7.99
CA PRO A 20 5.94 4.20 -7.61
C PRO A 20 5.53 5.61 -7.18
N ILE A 21 4.47 6.18 -7.79
CA ILE A 21 3.99 7.52 -7.43
C ILE A 21 3.29 7.54 -6.07
N ARG A 22 2.51 6.51 -5.74
CA ARG A 22 1.84 6.37 -4.44
C ARG A 22 2.82 6.08 -3.32
N ARG A 23 3.85 5.26 -3.61
CA ARG A 23 4.98 5.07 -2.70
C ARG A 23 5.69 6.39 -2.41
N ALA A 24 5.93 7.21 -3.44
CA ALA A 24 6.59 8.51 -3.27
C ALA A 24 5.79 9.47 -2.38
N ASP A 25 4.45 9.52 -2.52
CA ASP A 25 3.60 10.33 -1.63
C ASP A 25 3.78 9.92 -0.14
N LEU A 26 3.92 8.61 0.12
CA LEU A 26 4.15 8.08 1.47
C LEU A 26 5.56 8.41 1.99
N GLU A 27 6.56 8.31 1.12
CA GLU A 27 7.94 8.70 1.41
C GLU A 27 8.03 10.17 1.80
N ASP A 28 7.43 11.06 0.99
CA ASP A 28 7.43 12.49 1.23
C ASP A 28 6.71 12.83 2.55
N ALA A 29 5.55 12.23 2.81
CA ALA A 29 4.81 12.41 4.07
C ALA A 29 5.64 11.99 5.29
N PHE A 30 6.31 10.84 5.22
CA PHE A 30 7.20 10.37 6.28
C PHE A 30 8.34 11.37 6.52
N ASP A 31 9.00 11.82 5.45
CA ASP A 31 10.13 12.74 5.49
C ASP A 31 9.75 14.10 6.09
N GLU A 32 8.56 14.61 5.74
CA GLU A 32 8.00 15.84 6.31
C GLU A 32 7.77 15.71 7.82
N VAL A 33 7.24 14.59 8.29
CA VAL A 33 7.02 14.34 9.71
C VAL A 33 8.36 14.25 10.45
N MET A 34 9.35 13.51 9.95
CA MET A 34 10.67 13.42 10.58
C MET A 34 11.36 14.78 10.69
N LYS A 35 11.29 15.59 9.63
CA LYS A 35 11.79 16.98 9.62
C LYS A 35 11.08 17.84 10.65
N SER A 36 9.75 17.74 10.75
CA SER A 36 8.96 18.50 11.73
C SER A 36 9.31 18.16 13.18
N MET A 37 9.74 16.93 13.43
CA MET A 37 10.19 16.43 14.73
C MET A 37 11.66 16.74 15.03
N GLY A 38 12.40 17.30 14.07
CA GLY A 38 13.84 17.55 14.19
C GLY A 38 14.69 16.27 14.26
N LYS A 39 14.19 15.17 13.69
CA LYS A 39 14.89 13.89 13.62
C LYS A 39 15.75 13.83 12.36
N ASP A 40 17.00 13.37 12.50
CA ASP A 40 17.92 13.11 11.38
C ASP A 40 17.68 11.70 10.83
N ILE A 41 16.49 11.56 10.22
CA ILE A 41 15.94 10.33 9.65
C ILE A 41 15.33 10.73 8.31
N HIS A 42 15.86 10.19 7.21
CA HIS A 42 15.49 10.62 5.88
C HIS A 42 15.37 9.45 4.91
N VAL A 43 14.37 9.52 4.02
CA VAL A 43 14.24 8.59 2.90
C VAL A 43 15.40 8.82 1.93
N THR A 44 16.06 7.73 1.52
CA THR A 44 17.18 7.76 0.56
C THR A 44 16.83 7.11 -0.77
N GLY A 45 15.76 6.33 -0.83
CA GLY A 45 15.36 5.59 -2.02
C GLY A 45 14.23 4.63 -1.72
N GLY A 46 13.99 3.73 -2.67
CA GLY A 46 13.02 2.66 -2.55
C GLY A 46 12.69 2.05 -3.91
N GLY A 47 11.81 1.07 -3.92
CA GLY A 47 11.45 0.33 -5.11
C GLY A 47 10.08 -0.35 -4.98
N THR A 48 9.42 -0.56 -6.12
CA THR A 48 8.19 -1.35 -6.17
C THR A 48 8.51 -2.65 -6.89
N SER A 49 8.22 -3.79 -6.25
CA SER A 49 8.31 -5.10 -6.88
C SER A 49 7.11 -5.32 -7.78
N LEU A 50 7.35 -5.72 -9.04
CA LEU A 50 6.33 -5.97 -10.04
C LEU A 50 6.35 -7.45 -10.44
N ASP A 51 5.17 -8.00 -10.72
CA ASP A 51 5.05 -9.30 -11.39
C ASP A 51 5.35 -9.20 -12.90
N ASP A 52 5.24 -10.33 -13.60
CA ASP A 52 5.46 -10.40 -15.06
C ASP A 52 4.47 -9.54 -15.88
N ASN A 53 3.33 -9.15 -15.31
CA ASN A 53 2.32 -8.31 -15.94
C ASN A 53 2.45 -6.82 -15.53
N GLY A 54 3.44 -6.47 -14.72
CA GLY A 54 3.63 -5.12 -14.21
C GLY A 54 2.72 -4.77 -13.02
N GLU A 55 2.11 -5.77 -12.38
CA GLU A 55 1.30 -5.60 -11.18
C GLU A 55 2.20 -5.46 -9.94
N ALA A 56 2.03 -4.37 -9.18
CA ALA A 56 2.74 -4.18 -7.91
C ALA A 56 2.39 -5.27 -6.89
N GLN A 57 3.40 -5.84 -6.24
CA GLN A 57 3.24 -6.90 -5.22
C GLN A 57 3.58 -6.39 -3.81
N GLU A 58 4.73 -5.72 -3.66
CA GLU A 58 5.18 -5.08 -2.43
C GLU A 58 6.09 -3.90 -2.77
N CYS A 59 6.36 -3.02 -1.81
CA CYS A 59 7.30 -1.92 -2.01
C CYS A 59 8.30 -1.78 -0.86
N ASP A 60 9.51 -1.36 -1.23
CA ASP A 60 10.59 -1.03 -0.32
C ASP A 60 10.73 0.49 -0.21
N ILE A 61 10.97 0.95 1.01
CA ILE A 61 11.36 2.32 1.35
C ILE A 61 12.70 2.24 2.08
N GLU A 62 13.71 2.90 1.53
CA GLU A 62 15.06 2.94 2.09
C GLU A 62 15.24 4.21 2.90
N ILE A 63 15.74 4.07 4.13
CA ILE A 63 15.91 5.16 5.09
C ILE A 63 17.34 5.19 5.60
N ALA A 64 17.92 6.38 5.68
CA ALA A 64 19.13 6.64 6.44
C ALA A 64 18.79 7.30 7.77
N ILE A 65 19.41 6.81 8.85
CA ILE A 65 19.20 7.30 10.21
C ILE A 65 20.52 7.50 10.96
N ALA A 66 20.68 8.62 11.65
CA ALA A 66 21.89 8.95 12.40
C ALA A 66 22.05 8.15 13.72
N ASP A 67 20.93 7.72 14.31
CA ASP A 67 20.86 6.95 15.56
C ASP A 67 19.74 5.90 15.48
N ALA A 68 20.10 4.64 15.21
CA ALA A 68 19.18 3.51 15.12
C ALA A 68 18.77 2.95 16.49
N SER A 69 18.50 3.83 17.45
CA SER A 69 18.01 3.45 18.78
C SER A 69 16.60 2.86 18.73
N ASP A 70 16.27 1.99 19.69
CA ASP A 70 14.94 1.35 19.81
C ASP A 70 13.79 2.38 19.76
N GLU A 71 13.99 3.58 20.30
CA GLU A 71 13.02 4.68 20.27
C GLU A 71 12.75 5.14 18.84
N ASN A 72 13.81 5.39 18.05
CA ASN A 72 13.65 5.86 16.68
C ASN A 72 13.12 4.75 15.76
N ILE A 73 13.53 3.49 15.95
CA ILE A 73 12.97 2.35 15.23
C ILE A 73 11.48 2.20 15.54
N SER A 74 11.10 2.31 16.81
CA SER A 74 9.68 2.27 17.22
C SER A 74 8.88 3.42 16.61
N LEU A 75 9.44 4.62 16.55
CA LEU A 75 8.82 5.79 15.92
C LEU A 75 8.57 5.55 14.43
N ILE A 76 9.56 5.02 13.70
CA ILE A 76 9.42 4.69 12.27
C ILE A 76 8.27 3.70 12.07
N ILE A 77 8.28 2.59 12.82
CA ILE A 77 7.24 1.55 12.74
C ILE A 77 5.86 2.14 13.05
N GLN A 78 5.74 2.92 14.11
CA GLN A 78 4.47 3.55 14.51
C GLN A 78 3.93 4.49 13.43
N LEU A 79 4.80 5.30 12.83
CA LEU A 79 4.39 6.25 11.81
C LEU A 79 3.90 5.51 10.55
N PHE A 80 4.64 4.52 10.05
CA PHE A 80 4.16 3.71 8.91
C PHE A 80 2.89 2.93 9.24
N THR A 81 2.77 2.39 10.46
CA THR A 81 1.52 1.74 10.91
C THR A 81 0.33 2.70 10.93
N SER A 82 0.55 4.00 11.18
CA SER A 82 -0.51 5.01 11.14
C SER A 82 -0.84 5.55 9.75
N MET A 83 0.05 5.37 8.77
CA MET A 83 -0.14 5.83 7.40
C MET A 83 -0.66 4.71 6.51
N LEU A 84 0.09 3.61 6.41
CA LEU A 84 -0.23 2.38 5.68
C LEU A 84 0.82 1.32 6.01
N ALA A 85 0.44 0.28 6.75
CA ALA A 85 1.28 -0.89 6.97
C ALA A 85 0.44 -2.16 7.03
N PRO A 86 0.22 -2.82 5.88
CA PRO A 86 -0.50 -4.08 5.85
C PRO A 86 0.27 -5.18 6.56
N LYS A 87 -0.45 -6.18 7.07
CA LYS A 87 0.16 -7.38 7.66
C LYS A 87 1.17 -8.01 6.70
N GLY A 88 2.28 -8.48 7.26
CA GLY A 88 3.41 -9.01 6.48
C GLY A 88 4.46 -7.96 6.10
N SER A 89 4.24 -6.69 6.47
CA SER A 89 5.27 -5.65 6.39
C SER A 89 6.43 -5.94 7.34
N ARG A 90 7.64 -5.52 6.96
CA ARG A 90 8.84 -5.76 7.76
C ARG A 90 9.84 -4.63 7.64
N LEU A 91 10.61 -4.41 8.71
CA LEU A 91 11.74 -3.49 8.76
C LEU A 91 13.03 -4.31 8.91
N PHE A 92 14.05 -3.92 8.16
CA PHE A 92 15.38 -4.51 8.21
C PHE A 92 16.44 -3.45 8.52
N ILE A 93 17.26 -3.70 9.54
CA ILE A 93 18.39 -2.83 9.92
C ILE A 93 19.68 -3.41 9.33
N HIS A 94 20.25 -2.71 8.35
CA HIS A 94 21.46 -3.16 7.68
C HIS A 94 22.68 -3.06 8.62
N GLY A 95 23.55 -4.07 8.59
CA GLY A 95 24.74 -4.16 9.45
C GLY A 95 24.52 -4.94 10.74
N GLU A 96 23.29 -5.01 11.24
CA GLU A 96 22.94 -5.79 12.44
C GLU A 96 22.19 -7.10 12.11
N ASP A 97 21.74 -7.27 10.86
CA ASP A 97 20.93 -8.42 10.39
C ASP A 97 19.65 -8.62 11.23
N VAL A 98 19.08 -7.51 11.71
CA VAL A 98 17.87 -7.47 12.52
C VAL A 98 16.66 -7.24 11.61
N ARG A 99 15.70 -8.15 11.69
CA ARG A 99 14.39 -8.04 11.07
C ARG A 99 13.30 -7.89 12.11
N ILE A 100 12.41 -6.93 11.90
CA ILE A 100 11.25 -6.66 12.75
C ILE A 100 10.00 -6.72 11.87
N ASP A 101 9.11 -7.67 12.12
CA ASP A 101 7.81 -7.74 11.44
C ASP A 101 6.83 -6.77 12.10
N PHE A 102 6.05 -6.05 11.29
CA PHE A 102 5.03 -5.11 11.75
C PHE A 102 3.87 -5.03 10.74
N GLY A 103 2.93 -4.12 11.00
CA GLY A 103 1.75 -3.92 10.17
C GLY A 103 0.52 -4.59 10.74
N THR A 104 -0.60 -3.89 10.61
CA THR A 104 -1.88 -4.26 11.21
C THR A 104 -3.02 -4.25 10.21
N ASP A 105 -2.87 -3.54 9.10
CA ASP A 105 -3.94 -3.40 8.11
C ASP A 105 -4.16 -4.73 7.39
N GLU A 106 -5.41 -5.10 7.21
CA GLU A 106 -5.83 -6.17 6.31
C GLU A 106 -5.86 -5.61 4.88
N GLY A 107 -5.65 -6.49 3.91
CA GLY A 107 -5.62 -6.10 2.50
C GLY A 107 -6.66 -6.85 1.69
N LEU A 108 -7.41 -6.14 0.86
CA LEU A 108 -8.40 -6.69 -0.06
C LEU A 108 -8.14 -6.17 -1.47
N ALA A 109 -8.05 -7.07 -2.45
CA ALA A 109 -7.99 -6.71 -3.86
C ALA A 109 -9.29 -7.11 -4.56
N ILE A 110 -9.85 -6.22 -5.36
CA ILE A 110 -10.91 -6.56 -6.31
C ILE A 110 -10.32 -6.47 -7.71
N TYR A 111 -10.42 -7.56 -8.46
CA TYR A 111 -10.04 -7.61 -9.87
C TYR A 111 -11.30 -7.65 -10.73
N PHE A 112 -11.50 -6.60 -11.54
CA PHE A 112 -12.59 -6.44 -12.48
C PHE A 112 -12.22 -7.05 -13.82
N ASN A 113 -13.18 -7.71 -14.45
CA ASN A 113 -12.95 -8.38 -15.71
C ASN A 113 -12.92 -7.37 -16.87
N GLY A 114 -11.82 -7.30 -17.63
CA GLY A 114 -11.64 -6.37 -18.74
C GLY A 114 -11.86 -6.95 -20.14
N THR A 115 -12.26 -8.22 -20.29
CA THR A 115 -12.23 -8.91 -21.60
C THR A 115 -13.41 -9.83 -21.91
N GLU A 116 -14.24 -10.18 -20.93
CA GLU A 116 -15.23 -11.26 -21.05
C GLU A 116 -16.67 -10.85 -20.69
N LEU A 117 -16.93 -9.57 -20.46
CA LEU A 117 -18.29 -9.04 -20.37
C LEU A 117 -18.84 -8.70 -21.76
N ALA A 118 -20.14 -8.46 -21.86
CA ALA A 118 -20.72 -7.99 -23.11
C ALA A 118 -20.22 -6.58 -23.44
N ASP A 119 -19.96 -6.27 -24.72
CA ASP A 119 -19.44 -4.97 -25.16
C ASP A 119 -20.27 -3.78 -24.61
N GLU A 120 -21.60 -3.91 -24.57
CA GLU A 120 -22.52 -2.91 -24.02
C GLU A 120 -22.22 -2.55 -22.55
N VAL A 121 -21.68 -3.49 -21.76
CA VAL A 121 -21.29 -3.23 -20.36
C VAL A 121 -20.06 -2.31 -20.30
N TYR A 122 -19.08 -2.52 -21.17
CA TYR A 122 -17.89 -1.67 -21.24
C TYR A 122 -18.20 -0.31 -21.87
N GLU A 123 -19.09 -0.27 -22.87
CA GLU A 123 -19.48 0.98 -23.54
C GLU A 123 -20.29 1.92 -22.63
N ASN A 124 -21.07 1.38 -21.70
CA ASN A 124 -21.95 2.15 -20.81
C ASN A 124 -21.47 2.24 -19.36
N GLY A 125 -20.43 1.51 -18.99
CA GLY A 125 -19.85 1.53 -17.65
C GLY A 125 -18.67 2.49 -17.55
N ASP A 126 -18.49 3.10 -16.38
CA ASP A 126 -17.29 3.87 -16.04
C ASP A 126 -16.63 3.27 -14.80
N ILE A 127 -15.40 2.78 -14.97
CA ILE A 127 -14.64 2.17 -13.88
C ILE A 127 -14.29 3.20 -12.79
N ASN A 128 -14.23 4.50 -13.11
CA ASN A 128 -14.00 5.56 -12.11
C ASN A 128 -15.26 5.78 -11.25
N GLU A 129 -16.46 5.68 -11.83
CA GLU A 129 -17.69 5.70 -11.01
C GLU A 129 -17.75 4.51 -10.05
N VAL A 130 -17.28 3.34 -10.49
CA VAL A 130 -17.14 2.16 -9.62
C VAL A 130 -16.11 2.42 -8.52
N PHE A 131 -14.98 3.05 -8.84
CA PHE A 131 -13.97 3.45 -7.86
C PHE A 131 -14.59 4.30 -6.75
N ASP A 132 -15.27 5.39 -7.12
CA ASP A 132 -15.85 6.33 -6.15
C ASP A 132 -16.89 5.64 -5.24
N ILE A 133 -17.75 4.80 -5.82
CA ILE A 133 -18.78 4.05 -5.07
C ILE A 133 -18.13 3.08 -4.07
N LEU A 134 -17.08 2.38 -4.49
CA LEU A 134 -16.43 1.37 -3.63
C LEU A 134 -15.54 2.00 -2.56
N ASP A 135 -14.88 3.12 -2.85
CA ASP A 135 -14.11 3.88 -1.87
C ASP A 135 -15.03 4.48 -0.79
N GLU A 136 -16.16 5.08 -1.19
CA GLU A 136 -17.19 5.58 -0.27
C GLU A 136 -17.76 4.45 0.61
N ALA A 137 -17.98 3.25 0.05
CA ALA A 137 -18.53 2.12 0.79
C ALA A 137 -17.64 1.63 1.95
N VAL A 138 -16.33 1.94 1.93
CA VAL A 138 -15.37 1.51 2.96
C VAL A 138 -14.82 2.66 3.81
N GLU A 139 -15.24 3.91 3.61
CA GLU A 139 -14.57 5.11 4.16
C GLU A 139 -14.28 5.09 5.67
N ASP A 140 -15.11 4.41 6.46
CA ASP A 140 -14.97 4.28 7.91
C ASP A 140 -14.04 3.13 8.37
N ILE A 141 -13.75 2.18 7.47
CA ILE A 141 -13.07 0.91 7.80
C ILE A 141 -11.82 0.64 6.95
N GLY A 142 -11.63 1.37 5.86
CA GLY A 142 -10.50 1.27 4.95
C GLY A 142 -10.61 2.28 3.80
N SER A 143 -9.73 2.15 2.81
CA SER A 143 -9.76 2.99 1.60
C SER A 143 -8.97 2.35 0.47
N ILE A 144 -9.15 2.87 -0.75
CA ILE A 144 -8.35 2.46 -1.91
C ILE A 144 -7.00 3.19 -1.90
N HIS A 145 -5.90 2.42 -1.91
CA HIS A 145 -4.53 2.97 -1.94
C HIS A 145 -3.81 2.75 -3.27
N GLY A 146 -4.37 1.95 -4.17
CA GLY A 146 -3.75 1.68 -5.45
C GLY A 146 -4.72 1.09 -6.46
N VAL A 147 -4.36 1.29 -7.72
CA VAL A 147 -5.03 0.70 -8.87
C VAL A 147 -4.00 0.02 -9.75
N TRP A 148 -4.43 -0.97 -10.52
CA TRP A 148 -3.62 -1.57 -11.55
C TRP A 148 -4.46 -1.79 -12.79
N ASP A 149 -3.96 -1.35 -13.94
CA ASP A 149 -4.58 -1.58 -15.23
C ASP A 149 -3.78 -2.62 -16.00
N GLY A 150 -4.26 -3.86 -15.94
CA GLY A 150 -3.61 -5.03 -16.51
C GLY A 150 -4.14 -5.40 -17.91
N PRO A 151 -3.54 -6.42 -18.54
CA PRO A 151 -3.92 -6.81 -19.90
C PRO A 151 -5.33 -7.41 -20.02
N THR A 152 -5.86 -7.99 -18.94
CA THR A 152 -7.17 -8.66 -18.93
C THR A 152 -8.07 -8.25 -17.76
N GLU A 153 -7.51 -7.54 -16.79
CA GLU A 153 -8.20 -7.14 -15.55
C GLU A 153 -7.74 -5.75 -15.12
N THR A 154 -8.63 -5.00 -14.49
CA THR A 154 -8.29 -3.82 -13.69
C THR A 154 -8.42 -4.21 -12.22
N ALA A 155 -7.51 -3.77 -11.34
CA ALA A 155 -7.58 -4.08 -9.92
C ALA A 155 -7.62 -2.81 -9.06
N PHE A 156 -8.40 -2.86 -7.98
CA PHE A 156 -8.37 -1.88 -6.89
C PHE A 156 -7.85 -2.55 -5.62
N TYR A 157 -6.94 -1.88 -4.92
CA TYR A 157 -6.31 -2.37 -3.69
C TYR A 157 -6.78 -1.55 -2.49
N PHE A 158 -7.50 -2.23 -1.61
CA PHE A 158 -8.04 -1.70 -0.38
C PHE A 158 -7.16 -2.14 0.79
N TYR A 159 -6.93 -1.22 1.72
CA TYR A 159 -6.33 -1.54 3.01
C TYR A 159 -7.16 -0.92 4.12
N GLY A 160 -7.29 -1.65 5.23
CA GLY A 160 -8.16 -1.24 6.32
C GLY A 160 -8.09 -2.15 7.52
N THR A 161 -9.00 -1.94 8.47
CA THR A 161 -8.95 -2.59 9.78
C THR A 161 -9.43 -4.04 9.78
N SER A 162 -10.26 -4.44 8.81
CA SER A 162 -10.86 -5.77 8.75
C SER A 162 -11.21 -6.18 7.31
N PHE A 163 -10.61 -7.28 6.82
CA PHE A 163 -10.95 -7.87 5.51
C PHE A 163 -12.43 -8.21 5.43
N ALA A 164 -12.97 -8.87 6.46
CA ALA A 164 -14.35 -9.34 6.47
C ALA A 164 -15.36 -8.19 6.46
N GLU A 165 -15.05 -7.06 7.13
CA GLU A 165 -15.92 -5.88 7.12
C GLU A 165 -15.86 -5.17 5.77
N MET A 166 -14.66 -5.00 5.19
CA MET A 166 -14.51 -4.43 3.84
C MET A 166 -15.23 -5.29 2.80
N GLU A 167 -15.03 -6.61 2.80
CA GLU A 167 -15.71 -7.53 1.89
C GLU A 167 -17.23 -7.44 2.04
N ALA A 168 -17.74 -7.40 3.27
CA ALA A 168 -19.18 -7.30 3.53
C ALA A 168 -19.76 -5.96 3.06
N ALA A 169 -19.02 -4.85 3.20
CA ALA A 169 -19.43 -3.53 2.75
C ALA A 169 -19.44 -3.42 1.21
N LEU A 170 -18.44 -4.01 0.54
CA LEU A 170 -18.30 -3.97 -0.92
C LEU A 170 -19.28 -4.91 -1.63
N LYS A 171 -19.65 -6.04 -1.00
CA LYS A 171 -20.44 -7.11 -1.63
C LYS A 171 -21.75 -6.65 -2.30
N PRO A 172 -22.60 -5.80 -1.69
CA PRO A 172 -23.83 -5.32 -2.34
C PRO A 172 -23.57 -4.58 -3.66
N HIS A 173 -22.47 -3.84 -3.74
CA HIS A 173 -22.07 -3.12 -4.95
C HIS A 173 -21.54 -4.08 -6.02
N LEU A 174 -20.70 -5.05 -5.62
CA LEU A 174 -20.18 -6.07 -6.53
C LEU A 174 -21.29 -6.94 -7.14
N ASP A 175 -22.34 -7.24 -6.38
CA ASP A 175 -23.46 -8.05 -6.84
C ASP A 175 -24.41 -7.28 -7.78
N THR A 176 -24.36 -5.95 -7.81
CA THR A 176 -25.35 -5.10 -8.52
C THR A 176 -24.79 -4.33 -9.70
N ILE A 177 -23.52 -3.92 -9.66
CA ILE A 177 -22.88 -3.14 -10.72
C ILE A 177 -22.49 -4.07 -11.88
N PRO A 178 -22.92 -3.78 -13.14
CA PRO A 178 -22.59 -4.63 -14.29
C PRO A 178 -21.09 -4.83 -14.54
N LEU A 179 -20.27 -3.79 -14.35
CA LEU A 179 -18.80 -3.88 -14.48
C LEU A 179 -18.14 -4.82 -13.45
N CYS A 180 -18.81 -5.09 -12.33
CA CYS A 180 -18.33 -6.01 -11.30
C CYS A 180 -18.66 -7.48 -11.60
N GLN A 181 -19.38 -7.77 -12.70
CA GLN A 181 -19.62 -9.15 -13.09
C GLN A 181 -18.29 -9.88 -13.34
N LYS A 182 -18.21 -11.12 -12.85
CA LYS A 182 -16.99 -11.94 -12.87
C LYS A 182 -15.79 -11.31 -12.14
N ALA A 183 -15.99 -10.28 -11.33
CA ALA A 183 -14.92 -9.78 -10.48
C ALA A 183 -14.54 -10.83 -9.44
N ARG A 184 -13.26 -10.86 -9.06
CA ARG A 184 -12.75 -11.71 -7.98
C ARG A 184 -12.23 -10.85 -6.84
N VAL A 185 -12.61 -11.24 -5.62
CA VAL A 185 -12.12 -10.65 -4.38
C VAL A 185 -11.03 -11.55 -3.82
N VAL A 186 -9.89 -10.98 -3.45
CA VAL A 186 -8.72 -11.69 -2.92
C VAL A 186 -8.20 -10.99 -1.67
N GLN A 187 -7.96 -11.75 -0.61
CA GLN A 187 -7.23 -11.22 0.55
C GLN A 187 -5.73 -11.15 0.23
N ILE A 188 -5.13 -9.97 0.38
CA ILE A 188 -3.73 -9.70 0.03
C ILE A 188 -2.85 -9.35 1.25
N ALA A 189 -3.46 -9.11 2.41
CA ALA A 189 -2.79 -8.99 3.71
C ALA A 189 -3.72 -9.44 4.83
#